data_AF-A0A947PWD3-F1
#
_entry.id   AF-A0A947PWD3-F1
#
_cell.length_a   1.000
_cell.length_b   1.000
_cell.length_c   1.000
_cell.angle_alpha   90.00
_cell.angle_beta   90.00
_cell.angle_gamma   90.00
#
_symmetry.space_group_name_H-M   'P 1'
#
loop_
_entity.id
_entity.type
_entity.pdbx_description
1 polymer ?
#
loop_
_entity_poly.entity_id
_entity_poly.type
_entity_poly.pdbx_seq_one_letter_code
_entity_poly.pdbx_strand_id
1 'polypeptide(L)'
;MSAALRLAGHAKDLGGGFKVRRLLPAVQRQAVGPFLFFDHFGPVTVEPGAGHDVRPHPHIGLATVTYLFSGAIMHRDSLGYVQQIEPGAINWMTAGRGIVHSERRPESLANQSFVNHGIQLWAALPLAHEEAEPSFVHTPTEAIPEVQVGDATVRVLIGEAFGQTS
;
A
#
# COMPACT_ATOMS: atom_id res chain seq x y z
N MET A 1 -22.45 15.64 18.96
CA MET A 1 -21.39 14.95 18.18
C MET A 1 -21.43 15.48 16.76
N SER A 2 -20.28 15.84 16.17
CA SER A 2 -20.21 16.11 14.72
C SER A 2 -20.65 14.86 13.97
N ALA A 3 -21.46 15.00 12.92
CA ALA A 3 -21.70 13.88 12.01
C ALA A 3 -20.36 13.40 11.43
N ALA A 4 -20.20 12.09 11.26
CA ALA A 4 -19.02 11.51 10.65
C ALA A 4 -18.91 11.96 9.18
N LEU A 5 -17.72 12.40 8.76
CA LEU A 5 -17.46 12.74 7.38
C LEU A 5 -17.31 11.44 6.57
N ARG A 6 -18.19 11.23 5.59
CA ARG A 6 -18.06 10.14 4.63
C ARG A 6 -17.35 10.62 3.37
N LEU A 7 -16.22 10.00 3.04
CA LEU A 7 -15.53 10.20 1.77
C LEU A 7 -16.00 9.15 0.76
N ALA A 8 -16.15 9.55 -0.51
CA ALA A 8 -16.42 8.65 -1.61
C ALA A 8 -15.15 8.49 -2.45
N GLY A 9 -14.75 7.25 -2.72
CA GLY A 9 -13.57 6.98 -3.56
C GLY A 9 -13.83 7.37 -5.02
N HIS A 10 -12.89 8.07 -5.64
CA HIS A 10 -12.96 8.44 -7.05
C HIS A 10 -12.09 7.52 -7.90
N ALA A 11 -12.60 7.10 -9.06
CA ALA A 11 -11.83 6.28 -9.99
C ALA A 11 -10.62 7.07 -10.53
N LYS A 12 -9.43 6.47 -10.48
CA LYS A 12 -8.19 6.99 -11.07
C LYS A 12 -7.51 5.89 -11.87
N ASP A 13 -6.95 6.26 -13.01
CA ASP A 13 -6.12 5.39 -13.84
C ASP A 13 -4.65 5.69 -13.52
N LEU A 14 -3.91 4.68 -13.10
CA LEU A 14 -2.48 4.80 -12.79
C LEU A 14 -1.57 4.57 -14.01
N GLY A 15 -2.18 4.36 -15.19
CA GLY A 15 -1.51 4.00 -16.43
C GLY A 15 -1.84 2.57 -16.83
N GLY A 16 -1.82 2.31 -18.15
CA GLY A 16 -2.04 0.97 -18.70
C GLY A 16 -3.43 0.37 -18.42
N GLY A 17 -4.41 1.19 -18.02
CA GLY A 17 -5.76 0.77 -17.67
C GLY A 17 -5.92 0.30 -16.22
N PHE A 18 -4.89 0.43 -15.38
CA PHE A 18 -4.97 0.03 -13.97
C PHE A 18 -5.77 1.04 -13.15
N LYS A 19 -7.04 0.71 -12.92
CA LYS A 19 -7.99 1.56 -12.20
C LYS A 19 -7.98 1.30 -10.70
N VAL A 20 -7.92 2.38 -9.94
CA VAL A 20 -7.98 2.38 -8.47
C VAL A 20 -9.08 3.32 -7.98
N ARG A 21 -9.51 3.14 -6.73
CA ARG A 21 -10.42 4.03 -6.02
C ARG A 21 -9.62 4.87 -5.03
N ARG A 22 -9.42 6.15 -5.35
CA ARG A 22 -8.70 7.11 -4.50
C ARG A 22 -9.62 7.75 -3.48
N LEU A 23 -9.31 7.58 -2.19
CA LEU A 23 -10.02 8.22 -1.07
C LEU A 23 -9.29 9.45 -0.52
N LEU A 24 -7.95 9.45 -0.55
CA LEU A 24 -7.13 10.59 -0.16
C LEU A 24 -6.07 10.87 -1.22
N PRO A 25 -5.73 12.14 -1.48
CA PRO A 25 -6.39 13.34 -0.94
C PRO A 25 -7.77 13.57 -1.57
N ALA A 26 -8.69 14.17 -0.80
CA ALA A 26 -10.00 14.61 -1.27
C ALA A 26 -10.25 16.08 -0.93
N VAL A 27 -11.14 16.76 -1.67
CA VAL A 27 -11.49 18.17 -1.43
C VAL A 27 -11.93 18.40 0.02
N GLN A 28 -12.72 17.49 0.58
CA GLN A 28 -13.25 17.59 1.95
C GLN A 28 -12.24 17.17 3.03
N ARG A 29 -11.16 16.47 2.65
CA ARG A 29 -10.17 15.91 3.58
C ARG A 29 -8.88 15.57 2.84
N GLN A 30 -7.81 16.32 3.15
CA GLN A 30 -6.50 16.10 2.54
C GLN A 30 -5.73 14.94 3.21
N ALA A 31 -5.85 14.79 4.53
CA ALA A 31 -5.15 13.74 5.29
C ALA A 31 -5.93 13.29 6.54
N VAL A 32 -5.60 12.10 7.05
CA VAL A 32 -6.05 11.57 8.34
C VAL A 32 -4.81 11.16 9.14
N GLY A 33 -4.50 11.90 10.21
CA GLY A 33 -3.21 11.76 10.88
C GLY A 33 -2.06 11.98 9.89
N PRO A 34 -1.05 11.09 9.84
CA PRO A 34 0.04 11.21 8.87
C PRO A 34 -0.36 10.73 7.46
N PHE A 35 -1.50 10.06 7.29
CA PHE A 35 -1.88 9.46 6.01
C PHE A 35 -2.51 10.50 5.08
N LEU A 36 -1.81 10.81 3.99
CA LEU A 36 -2.17 11.82 2.98
C LEU A 36 -2.60 11.23 1.64
N PHE A 37 -2.45 9.92 1.48
CA PHE A 37 -2.84 9.18 0.29
C PHE A 37 -3.48 7.86 0.67
N PHE A 38 -4.53 7.49 -0.05
CA PHE A 38 -5.21 6.21 0.11
C PHE A 38 -5.79 5.82 -1.25
N ASP A 39 -5.21 4.78 -1.86
CA ASP A 39 -5.80 4.09 -3.00
C ASP A 39 -6.22 2.68 -2.59
N HIS A 40 -7.42 2.30 -3.00
CA HIS A 40 -7.89 0.92 -2.98
C HIS A 40 -7.93 0.39 -4.42
N PHE A 41 -7.12 -0.61 -4.73
CA PHE A 41 -7.08 -1.25 -6.04
C PHE A 41 -7.75 -2.63 -5.98
N GLY A 42 -8.50 -2.96 -7.02
CA GLY A 42 -9.25 -4.21 -7.06
C GLY A 42 -10.45 -4.29 -6.10
N PRO A 43 -11.02 -5.50 -5.89
CA PRO A 43 -10.60 -6.75 -6.52
C PRO A 43 -10.81 -6.70 -8.04
N VAL A 44 -9.78 -7.06 -8.79
CA VAL A 44 -9.82 -7.09 -10.27
C VAL A 44 -9.03 -8.29 -10.77
N THR A 45 -9.59 -9.03 -11.72
CA THR A 45 -8.86 -10.08 -12.44
C THR A 45 -7.92 -9.43 -13.44
N VAL A 46 -6.63 -9.70 -13.29
CA VAL A 46 -5.57 -9.26 -14.20
C VAL A 46 -5.28 -10.40 -15.17
N GLU A 47 -5.49 -10.15 -16.45
CA GLU A 47 -5.21 -11.13 -17.51
C GLU A 47 -3.73 -11.14 -17.92
N PRO A 48 -3.21 -12.24 -18.49
CA PRO A 48 -1.90 -12.27 -19.13
C PRO A 48 -1.74 -11.11 -20.12
N GLY A 49 -0.55 -10.49 -20.14
CA GLY A 49 -0.28 -9.33 -20.99
C GLY A 49 -0.89 -7.98 -20.56
N ALA A 50 -1.67 -7.91 -19.48
CA ALA A 50 -2.18 -6.64 -18.96
C ALA A 50 -1.03 -5.70 -18.53
N GLY A 51 -1.12 -4.42 -18.90
CA GLY A 51 -0.10 -3.39 -18.66
C GLY A 51 -0.20 -2.71 -17.29
N HIS A 52 -0.54 -3.45 -16.23
CA HIS A 52 -0.80 -2.88 -14.89
C HIS A 52 0.47 -2.64 -14.05
N ASP A 53 1.66 -2.87 -14.62
CA ASP A 53 2.92 -2.64 -13.92
C ASP A 53 3.16 -1.15 -13.67
N VAL A 54 3.40 -0.81 -12.41
CA VAL A 54 3.87 0.53 -12.02
C VAL A 54 5.37 0.60 -12.29
N ARG A 55 5.72 1.31 -13.36
CA ARG A 55 7.11 1.51 -13.81
C ARG A 55 7.95 2.27 -12.76
N PRO A 56 9.29 2.25 -12.88
CA PRO A 56 10.17 2.98 -11.97
C PRO A 56 9.77 4.45 -11.79
N HIS A 57 9.59 4.89 -10.55
CA HIS A 57 9.22 6.25 -10.20
C HIS A 57 9.80 6.66 -8.83
N PRO A 58 10.06 7.96 -8.59
CA PRO A 58 10.64 8.44 -7.35
C PRO A 58 9.59 8.79 -6.28
N HIS A 59 10.00 8.76 -5.01
CA HIS A 59 9.31 9.38 -3.86
C HIS A 59 10.33 10.10 -2.95
N ILE A 60 9.87 11.12 -2.21
CA ILE A 60 10.62 11.84 -1.16
C ILE A 60 9.69 12.18 0.01
N GLY A 61 10.22 12.41 1.22
CA GLY A 61 9.50 12.99 2.36
C GLY A 61 8.33 12.18 2.94
N LEU A 62 8.14 10.94 2.49
CA LEU A 62 7.02 10.08 2.87
C LEU A 62 7.45 8.62 3.05
N ALA A 63 6.58 7.82 3.65
CA ALA A 63 6.62 6.37 3.56
C ALA A 63 5.43 5.86 2.73
N THR A 64 5.66 4.90 1.84
CA THR A 64 4.59 4.16 1.17
C THR A 64 4.31 2.87 1.91
N VAL A 65 3.03 2.54 2.06
CA VAL A 65 2.57 1.31 2.69
C VAL A 65 1.69 0.55 1.71
N THR A 66 2.06 -0.69 1.42
CA THR A 66 1.31 -1.60 0.55
C THR A 66 0.81 -2.78 1.37
N TYR A 67 -0.50 -3.06 1.32
CA TYR A 67 -1.09 -4.25 1.96
C TYR A 67 -2.02 -4.96 0.97
N LEU A 68 -1.88 -6.28 0.85
CA LEU A 68 -2.65 -7.10 -0.09
C LEU A 68 -3.74 -7.91 0.60
N PHE A 69 -4.93 -7.91 0.02
CA PHE A 69 -6.00 -8.85 0.36
C PHE A 69 -5.93 -10.12 -0.49
N SER A 70 -5.50 -10.02 -1.74
CA SER A 70 -5.29 -11.16 -2.64
C SER A 70 -4.32 -10.79 -3.78
N GLY A 71 -3.77 -11.82 -4.43
CA GLY A 71 -2.79 -11.66 -5.49
C GLY A 71 -1.36 -11.58 -4.97
N ALA A 72 -0.47 -11.01 -5.77
CA ALA A 72 0.90 -10.73 -5.37
C ALA A 72 1.47 -9.57 -6.18
N ILE A 73 2.39 -8.81 -5.58
CA ILE A 73 3.10 -7.69 -6.19
C ILE A 73 4.60 -7.90 -5.97
N MET A 74 5.41 -7.68 -7.00
CA MET A 74 6.86 -7.65 -6.93
C MET A 74 7.34 -6.21 -6.78
N HIS A 75 7.88 -5.89 -5.60
CA HIS A 75 8.56 -4.63 -5.29
C HIS A 75 10.03 -4.72 -5.70
N ARG A 76 10.55 -3.65 -6.31
CA ARG A 76 11.99 -3.43 -6.53
C ARG A 76 12.34 -1.98 -6.29
N ASP A 77 13.46 -1.71 -5.62
CA ASP A 77 13.90 -0.34 -5.36
C ASP A 77 15.40 -0.08 -5.58
N SER A 78 15.78 1.19 -5.47
CA SER A 78 17.15 1.68 -5.64
C SER A 78 18.10 1.31 -4.49
N LEU A 79 17.61 0.70 -3.41
CA LEU A 79 18.45 0.10 -2.36
C LEU A 79 18.84 -1.35 -2.70
N GLY A 80 18.24 -1.92 -3.75
CA GLY A 80 18.51 -3.28 -4.21
C GLY A 80 17.54 -4.31 -3.63
N TYR A 81 16.48 -3.91 -2.92
CA TYR A 81 15.46 -4.86 -2.49
C TYR A 81 14.69 -5.41 -3.69
N VAL A 82 14.40 -6.70 -3.65
CA VAL A 82 13.50 -7.42 -4.57
C VAL A 82 12.59 -8.27 -3.69
N GLN A 83 11.35 -7.82 -3.48
CA GLN A 83 10.45 -8.41 -2.51
C GLN A 83 9.08 -8.68 -3.12
N GLN A 84 8.64 -9.94 -3.08
CA GLN A 84 7.25 -10.28 -3.36
C GLN A 84 6.39 -9.97 -2.14
N ILE A 85 5.32 -9.21 -2.34
CA ILE A 85 4.24 -8.98 -1.37
C ILE A 85 3.17 -10.02 -1.62
N GLU A 86 2.75 -10.67 -0.55
CA GLU A 86 1.74 -11.73 -0.57
C GLU A 86 0.48 -11.29 0.20
N PRO A 87 -0.67 -11.98 0.02
CA PRO A 87 -1.89 -11.65 0.73
C PRO A 87 -1.66 -11.66 2.24
N GLY A 88 -2.06 -10.59 2.88
CA GLY A 88 -1.90 -10.41 4.31
C GLY A 88 -0.53 -9.90 4.76
N ALA A 89 0.44 -9.71 3.87
CA ALA A 89 1.71 -9.07 4.19
C ALA A 89 1.64 -7.55 3.97
N ILE A 90 2.55 -6.84 4.63
CA ILE A 90 2.71 -5.38 4.50
C ILE A 90 4.14 -5.05 4.08
N ASN A 91 4.27 -4.17 3.08
CA ASN A 91 5.52 -3.50 2.78
C ASN A 91 5.45 -2.06 3.30
N TRP A 92 6.48 -1.65 4.02
CA TRP A 92 6.70 -0.29 4.47
C TRP A 92 8.01 0.24 3.87
N MET A 93 7.90 1.13 2.89
CA MET A 93 9.05 1.76 2.25
C MET A 93 9.14 3.23 2.68
N THR A 94 10.15 3.58 3.45
CA THR A 94 10.45 4.97 3.82
C THR A 94 11.30 5.59 2.71
N ALA A 95 10.78 6.64 2.06
CA ALA A 95 11.49 7.32 0.98
C ALA A 95 12.55 8.31 1.50
N GLY A 96 12.25 9.05 2.57
CA GLY A 96 13.16 10.05 3.14
C GLY A 96 13.68 11.02 2.07
N ARG A 97 15.00 11.24 2.02
CA ARG A 97 15.65 12.10 1.01
C ARG A 97 15.50 11.62 -0.43
N GLY A 98 15.07 10.38 -0.66
CA GLY A 98 14.71 9.87 -1.97
C GLY A 98 14.90 8.38 -2.16
N ILE A 99 13.92 7.76 -2.82
CA ILE A 99 14.00 6.39 -3.31
C ILE A 99 13.34 6.30 -4.69
N VAL A 100 13.87 5.45 -5.58
CA VAL A 100 13.23 5.08 -6.84
C VAL A 100 12.80 3.63 -6.74
N HIS A 101 11.54 3.33 -7.08
CA HIS A 101 11.02 1.98 -6.99
C HIS A 101 10.01 1.65 -8.08
N SER A 102 9.70 0.37 -8.23
CA SER A 102 8.65 -0.14 -9.11
C SER A 102 7.87 -1.27 -8.46
N GLU A 103 6.58 -1.32 -8.72
CA GLU A 103 5.66 -2.35 -8.24
C GLU A 103 5.04 -3.03 -9.46
N ARG A 104 5.37 -4.31 -9.64
CA ARG A 104 5.02 -5.05 -10.87
C ARG A 104 4.36 -6.36 -10.54
N ARG A 105 3.77 -6.99 -11.54
CA ARG A 105 3.37 -8.39 -11.43
C ARG A 105 4.61 -9.29 -11.21
N PRO A 106 4.57 -10.27 -10.30
CA PRO A 106 5.60 -11.30 -10.19
C PRO A 106 5.74 -12.14 -11.46
N GLU A 107 6.95 -12.58 -11.77
CA GLU A 107 7.23 -13.40 -12.96
C GLU A 107 6.48 -14.73 -12.95
N SER A 108 6.30 -15.33 -11.77
CA SER A 108 5.49 -16.54 -11.57
C SER A 108 4.04 -16.38 -12.02
N LEU A 109 3.52 -15.15 -12.06
CA LEU A 109 2.16 -14.83 -12.48
C LEU A 109 2.07 -14.30 -13.92
N ALA A 110 3.18 -14.25 -14.68
CA ALA A 110 3.22 -13.56 -15.98
C ALA A 110 2.25 -14.12 -17.02
N ASN A 111 2.06 -15.45 -17.02
CA ASN A 111 1.29 -16.20 -18.01
C ASN A 111 -0.05 -16.73 -17.46
N GLN A 112 -0.50 -16.23 -16.31
CA GLN A 112 -1.76 -16.66 -15.69
C GLN A 112 -2.61 -15.45 -15.29
N SER A 113 -3.92 -15.66 -15.31
CA SER A 113 -4.85 -14.70 -14.72
C SER A 113 -4.79 -14.80 -13.20
N PHE A 114 -4.83 -13.68 -12.50
CA PHE A 114 -4.86 -13.63 -11.04
C PHE A 114 -5.69 -12.45 -10.55
N VAL A 115 -6.22 -12.53 -9.33
CA VAL A 115 -6.91 -11.39 -8.72
C VAL A 115 -5.86 -10.51 -8.06
N ASN A 116 -5.87 -9.21 -8.36
CA ASN A 116 -5.10 -8.21 -7.64
C ASN A 116 -6.05 -7.38 -6.77
N HIS A 117 -5.80 -7.34 -5.46
CA HIS A 117 -6.64 -6.61 -4.51
C HIS A 117 -5.81 -6.16 -3.31
N GLY A 118 -5.81 -4.86 -3.04
CA GLY A 118 -5.05 -4.30 -1.92
C GLY A 118 -5.29 -2.81 -1.73
N ILE A 119 -4.53 -2.26 -0.79
CA ILE A 119 -4.48 -0.83 -0.50
C ILE A 119 -3.06 -0.31 -0.60
N GLN A 120 -2.95 0.93 -1.06
CA GLN A 120 -1.73 1.74 -1.03
C GLN A 120 -1.99 2.98 -0.18
N LEU A 121 -1.17 3.19 0.85
CA LEU A 121 -1.20 4.39 1.69
C LEU A 121 0.12 5.14 1.53
N TRP A 122 0.09 6.47 1.63
CA TRP A 122 1.29 7.27 1.89
C TRP A 122 1.15 7.98 3.22
N ALA A 123 2.16 7.84 4.07
CA ALA A 123 2.30 8.52 5.34
C ALA A 123 3.38 9.62 5.21
N ALA A 124 3.04 10.87 5.52
CA ALA A 124 4.05 11.92 5.65
C ALA A 124 5.04 11.55 6.75
N LEU A 125 6.32 11.74 6.47
CA LEU A 125 7.32 11.71 7.52
C LEU A 125 7.21 13.00 8.36
N PRO A 126 7.46 12.94 9.67
CA PRO A 126 7.67 14.15 10.46
C PRO A 126 8.80 14.98 9.84
N LEU A 127 8.74 16.31 9.97
CA LEU A 127 9.74 17.23 9.40
C LEU A 127 11.18 16.85 9.77
N ALA A 128 11.41 16.40 11.03
CA ALA A 128 12.73 15.97 11.49
C ALA A 128 13.29 14.73 10.75
N HIS A 129 12.45 14.00 10.02
CA HIS A 129 12.77 12.77 9.31
C HIS A 129 12.53 12.86 7.80
N GLU A 130 12.14 14.02 7.26
CA GLU A 130 11.80 14.16 5.83
C GLU A 130 13.00 13.86 4.91
N GLU A 131 14.21 14.19 5.38
CA GLU A 131 15.50 13.95 4.71
C GLU A 131 16.25 12.72 5.24
N ALA A 132 15.58 11.83 5.97
CA ALA A 132 16.22 10.61 6.47
C ALA A 132 16.72 9.71 5.33
N GLU A 133 17.63 8.78 5.65
CA GLU A 133 18.01 7.72 4.71
C GLU A 133 16.78 6.90 4.31
N PRO A 134 16.61 6.54 3.03
CA PRO A 134 15.56 5.62 2.61
C PRO A 134 15.73 4.25 3.27
N SER A 135 14.63 3.57 3.55
CA SER A 135 14.63 2.22 4.11
C SER A 135 13.42 1.42 3.65
N PHE A 136 13.52 0.10 3.77
CA PHE A 136 12.46 -0.82 3.38
C PHE A 136 12.30 -1.91 4.43
N VAL A 137 11.06 -2.18 4.82
CA VAL A 137 10.68 -3.24 5.74
C VAL A 137 9.55 -4.04 5.12
N HIS A 138 9.72 -5.36 5.09
CA HIS A 138 8.67 -6.31 4.76
C HIS A 138 8.25 -7.05 6.03
N THR A 139 6.96 -6.99 6.37
CA THR A 139 6.39 -7.78 7.47
C THR A 139 5.46 -8.84 6.87
N PRO A 140 5.82 -10.13 6.99
CA PRO A 140 5.05 -11.21 6.41
C PRO A 140 3.75 -11.43 7.18
N THR A 141 2.81 -12.16 6.60
CA THR A 141 1.44 -12.30 7.14
C THR A 141 1.41 -12.87 8.56
N GLU A 142 2.28 -13.84 8.85
CA GLU A 142 2.42 -14.52 10.14
C GLU A 142 3.01 -13.64 11.24
N ALA A 143 3.66 -12.53 10.88
CA ALA A 143 4.20 -11.56 11.82
C ALA A 143 3.21 -10.45 12.17
N ILE A 144 2.08 -10.35 11.46
CA ILE A 144 1.05 -9.35 11.77
C ILE A 144 0.13 -9.90 12.86
N PRO A 145 -0.01 -9.20 14.00
CA PRO A 145 -0.93 -9.62 15.07
C PRO A 145 -2.37 -9.68 14.59
N GLU A 146 -3.02 -10.79 14.91
CA GLU A 146 -4.44 -11.03 14.66
C GLU A 146 -5.15 -11.34 15.97
N VAL A 147 -6.31 -10.71 16.17
CA VAL A 147 -7.12 -10.87 17.38
C VAL A 147 -8.60 -10.93 17.04
N GLN A 148 -9.34 -11.80 17.74
CA GLN A 148 -10.79 -11.88 17.64
C GLN A 148 -11.44 -10.85 18.57
N VAL A 149 -12.29 -9.98 18.02
CA VAL A 149 -13.04 -8.96 18.76
C VAL A 149 -14.53 -9.13 18.45
N GLY A 150 -15.25 -9.82 19.36
CA GLY A 150 -16.62 -10.25 19.10
C GLY A 150 -16.67 -11.18 17.88
N ASP A 151 -17.48 -10.84 16.89
CA ASP A 151 -17.61 -11.60 15.64
C ASP A 151 -16.61 -11.17 14.56
N ALA A 152 -15.76 -10.18 14.83
CA ALA A 152 -14.79 -9.66 13.86
C ALA A 152 -13.38 -10.18 14.13
N THR A 153 -12.68 -10.57 13.06
CA THR A 153 -11.23 -10.78 13.08
C THR A 153 -10.53 -9.45 12.77
N VAL A 154 -9.65 -9.01 13.65
CA VAL A 154 -8.91 -7.75 13.53
C VAL A 154 -7.44 -8.05 13.34
N ARG A 155 -6.84 -7.45 12.31
CA ARG A 155 -5.39 -7.46 12.10
C ARG A 155 -4.83 -6.07 12.38
N VAL A 156 -3.85 -5.98 13.28
CA VAL A 156 -3.22 -4.71 13.64
C VAL A 156 -2.08 -4.45 12.67
N LEU A 157 -2.35 -3.71 11.60
CA LEU A 157 -1.37 -3.48 10.53
C LEU A 157 -0.30 -2.45 10.92
N ILE A 158 -0.71 -1.38 11.62
CA ILE A 158 0.15 -0.26 12.01
C ILE A 158 -0.32 0.28 13.35
N GLY A 159 0.57 0.28 14.35
CA GLY A 159 0.34 0.87 15.66
C GLY A 159 -0.18 -0.13 16.69
N GLU A 160 -1.02 0.34 17.60
CA GLU A 160 -1.56 -0.45 18.72
C GLU A 160 -3.09 -0.42 18.71
N ALA A 161 -3.71 -1.59 18.82
CA ALA A 161 -5.16 -1.73 18.99
C ALA A 161 -5.49 -3.06 19.67
N PHE A 162 -6.56 -3.06 20.48
CA PHE A 162 -7.07 -4.28 21.14
C PHE A 162 -6.01 -5.07 21.93
N GLY A 163 -5.06 -4.36 22.54
CA GLY A 163 -3.95 -4.96 23.30
C GLY A 163 -2.87 -5.63 22.46
N GLN A 164 -2.88 -5.43 21.14
CA GLN A 164 -1.86 -5.92 20.20
C GLN A 164 -1.09 -4.74 19.61
N THR A 165 0.20 -4.95 19.34
CA THR A 165 1.09 -3.98 18.66
C THR A 165 1.69 -4.63 17.43
N SER A 166 1.60 -3.95 16.28
CA SER A 166 2.19 -4.36 15.00
C SER A 166 3.71 -4.34 15.01
#